data_AF-A0A2S9GLH0-F1
#
_entry.id   AF-A0A2S9GLH0-F1
#
_cell.length_a   1.000
_cell.length_b   1.000
_cell.length_c   1.000
_cell.angle_alpha   90.00
_cell.angle_beta   90.00
_cell.angle_gamma   90.00
#
_symmetry.space_group_name_H-M   'P 1'
#
loop_
_entity.id
_entity.type
_entity.pdbx_description
1 polymer ?
#
loop_
_entity_poly.entity_id
_entity_poly.type
_entity_poly.pdbx_seq_one_letter_code
_entity_poly.pdbx_strand_id
1 'polypeptide(L)'
;DPDLQAAHAAAPWLVIFDDHELDNNWADELPEEPQPGFLERRGVGSLQVWISLVLRIALPVVGQRDGLQPGVRADTAVARTV
;
A
#
# COMPACT_ATOMS: atom_id res chain seq x y z
N ASP A 1 -7.10 -1.51 14.56
CA ASP A 1 -8.28 -2.29 14.95
C ASP A 1 -8.11 -3.70 14.39
N PRO A 2 -8.12 -4.76 15.23
CA PRO A 2 -7.96 -6.14 14.77
C PRO A 2 -9.06 -6.62 13.82
N ASP A 3 -10.30 -6.18 14.02
CA ASP A 3 -11.43 -6.55 13.16
C ASP A 3 -11.29 -5.89 11.78
N LEU A 4 -10.84 -4.63 11.74
CA LEU A 4 -10.53 -3.94 10.48
C LEU A 4 -9.38 -4.63 9.71
N GLN A 5 -8.36 -5.12 10.41
CA GLN A 5 -7.27 -5.88 9.79
C GLN A 5 -7.74 -7.22 9.22
N ALA A 6 -8.60 -7.93 9.96
CA ALA A 6 -9.20 -9.18 9.50
C ALA A 6 -10.08 -8.95 8.26
N ALA A 7 -10.88 -7.89 8.24
CA ALA A 7 -11.72 -7.53 7.10
C ALA A 7 -10.89 -7.16 5.86
N HIS A 8 -9.77 -6.45 6.02
CA HIS A 8 -8.83 -6.14 4.94
C HIS A 8 -8.10 -7.39 4.40
N ALA A 9 -7.93 -8.43 5.22
CA ALA A 9 -7.31 -9.69 4.78
C ALA A 9 -8.30 -10.63 4.07
N ALA A 10 -9.60 -10.50 4.33
CA ALA A 10 -10.63 -11.41 3.83
C ALA A 10 -10.96 -11.23 2.34
N ALA A 11 -10.76 -10.04 1.77
CA ALA A 11 -11.10 -9.73 0.39
C ALA A 11 -10.27 -8.54 -0.15
N PRO A 12 -10.21 -8.33 -1.48
CA PRO A 12 -9.77 -7.07 -2.07
C PRO A 12 -10.77 -5.94 -1.79
N TRP A 13 -10.26 -4.73 -1.58
CA TRP A 13 -11.08 -3.54 -1.29
C TRP A 13 -10.93 -2.54 -2.43
N LEU A 14 -12.07 -2.05 -2.93
CA LEU A 14 -12.10 -0.82 -3.72
C LEU A 14 -12.31 0.33 -2.74
N VAL A 15 -11.30 1.15 -2.57
CA VAL A 15 -11.35 2.28 -1.65
C VAL A 15 -11.44 3.57 -2.46
N ILE A 16 -12.38 4.42 -2.06
CA ILE A 16 -12.54 5.79 -2.53
C ILE A 16 -12.28 6.72 -1.34
N PHE A 17 -11.75 7.90 -1.62
CA PHE A 17 -11.49 8.94 -0.63
C PHE A 17 -12.65 9.93 -0.60
N ASP A 18 -12.84 10.53 0.57
CA ASP A 18 -13.74 11.63 0.86
C ASP A 18 -12.93 12.83 1.37
N ASP A 19 -13.62 13.88 1.80
CA ASP A 19 -13.02 15.05 2.45
C ASP A 19 -12.30 14.71 3.77
N HIS A 20 -12.83 13.77 4.54
CA HIS A 20 -12.35 13.36 5.86
C HIS A 20 -10.95 12.73 5.89
N GLU A 21 -10.37 12.36 4.74
CA GLU A 21 -8.95 12.01 4.65
C GLU A 21 -8.03 13.22 4.86
N LEU A 22 -8.55 14.44 4.78
CA LEU A 22 -7.80 15.68 4.94
C LEU A 22 -8.42 16.66 5.96
N ASP A 23 -9.66 17.07 5.73
CA ASP A 23 -10.38 18.07 6.53
C ASP A 23 -11.88 17.89 6.32
N ASN A 24 -12.65 17.94 7.40
CA ASN A 24 -14.11 17.83 7.32
C ASN A 24 -14.67 18.93 6.41
N ASN A 25 -15.67 18.62 5.58
CA ASN A 25 -16.37 19.55 4.68
C ASN A 25 -15.47 20.38 3.74
N TRP A 26 -14.24 19.93 3.44
CA TRP A 26 -13.35 20.64 2.52
C TRP A 26 -13.87 20.60 1.07
N ALA A 27 -13.76 21.74 0.36
CA ALA A 27 -14.01 21.82 -1.07
C ALA A 27 -12.88 22.58 -1.81
N ASP A 28 -12.20 21.89 -2.73
CA ASP A 28 -11.13 22.40 -3.60
C ASP A 28 -9.96 23.11 -2.89
N GLU A 29 -10.00 24.42 -2.70
CA GLU A 29 -8.97 25.19 -1.98
C GLU A 29 -9.45 25.70 -0.61
N LEU A 30 -10.70 25.39 -0.25
CA LEU A 30 -11.41 25.97 0.89
C LEU A 30 -11.62 24.93 2.01
N PRO A 31 -10.86 25.00 3.12
CA PRO A 31 -11.14 24.18 4.30
C PRO A 31 -12.48 24.56 4.94
N GLU A 32 -13.00 23.73 5.83
CA GLU A 32 -14.22 24.06 6.59
C GLU A 32 -14.03 25.32 7.44
N GLU A 33 -12.89 25.42 8.11
CA GLU A 33 -12.49 26.59 8.88
C GLU A 33 -11.15 27.15 8.38
N PRO A 34 -10.88 28.47 8.48
CA PRO A 34 -9.62 29.06 8.06
C PRO A 34 -8.41 28.42 8.78
N GLN A 35 -7.62 27.66 8.02
CA GLN A 35 -6.49 26.91 8.53
C GLN A 35 -5.19 27.28 7.79
N PRO A 36 -4.15 27.74 8.50
CA PRO A 36 -2.84 27.98 7.90
C PRO A 36 -2.30 26.70 7.23
N GLY A 37 -1.67 26.84 6.05
CA GLY A 37 -1.01 25.74 5.36
C GLY A 37 -1.95 24.68 4.76
N PHE A 38 -3.24 24.98 4.60
CA PHE A 38 -4.23 24.03 4.06
C PHE A 38 -3.82 23.45 2.69
N LEU A 39 -3.43 24.29 1.74
CA LEU A 39 -3.05 23.86 0.39
C LEU A 39 -1.83 22.93 0.37
N GLU A 40 -0.88 23.14 1.28
CA GLU A 40 0.29 22.26 1.42
C GLU A 40 -0.13 20.88 1.94
N ARG A 41 -0.97 20.83 2.98
CA ARG A 41 -1.50 19.56 3.50
C ARG A 41 -2.36 18.84 2.48
N ARG A 42 -3.18 19.55 1.70
CA ARG A 42 -3.98 18.96 0.61
C ARG A 42 -3.09 18.23 -0.39
N GLY A 43 -1.97 18.85 -0.79
CA GLY A 43 -1.01 18.24 -1.71
C GLY A 43 -0.42 16.94 -1.15
N VAL A 44 0.00 16.94 0.12
CA VAL A 44 0.55 15.75 0.80
C VAL A 44 -0.51 14.67 1.04
N GLY A 45 -1.69 15.05 1.51
CA GLY A 45 -2.82 14.14 1.77
C GLY A 45 -3.27 13.41 0.50
N SER A 46 -3.35 14.13 -0.62
CA SER A 46 -3.68 13.55 -1.93
C SER A 46 -2.67 12.49 -2.36
N LEU A 47 -1.37 12.72 -2.13
CA LEU A 47 -0.32 11.73 -2.40
C LEU A 47 -0.42 10.51 -1.46
N GLN A 48 -0.66 10.74 -0.17
CA GLN A 48 -0.76 9.67 0.82
C GLN A 48 -1.93 8.75 0.53
N VAL A 49 -3.09 9.30 0.18
CA VAL A 49 -4.26 8.55 -0.28
C VAL A 49 -3.88 7.71 -1.49
N TRP A 50 -3.27 8.30 -2.52
CA TRP A 50 -2.85 7.57 -3.72
C TRP A 50 -1.90 6.39 -3.41
N ILE A 51 -0.87 6.61 -2.58
CA ILE A 51 0.10 5.55 -2.23
C ILE A 51 -0.54 4.45 -1.38
N SER A 52 -1.40 4.80 -0.41
CA SER A 52 -2.12 3.83 0.43
C SER A 52 -3.04 2.92 -0.40
N LEU A 53 -3.56 3.43 -1.52
CA LEU A 53 -4.44 2.69 -2.44
C LEU A 53 -3.69 1.78 -3.42
N VAL A 54 -2.44 2.10 -3.75
CA VAL A 54 -1.68 1.42 -4.83
C VAL A 54 -0.92 0.17 -4.37
N LEU A 55 -0.83 -0.15 -3.07
CA LEU A 55 0.07 -1.22 -2.60
C LEU A 55 -0.63 -2.37 -1.84
N ARG A 56 -1.17 -3.33 -2.61
CA ARG A 56 -1.12 -4.77 -2.25
C ARG A 56 -1.42 -5.73 -3.42
N ILE A 57 -0.73 -5.57 -4.55
CA ILE A 57 -0.48 -6.71 -5.45
C ILE A 57 0.87 -7.31 -5.04
N ALA A 58 0.86 -8.08 -3.96
CA ALA A 58 1.99 -8.94 -3.62
C ALA A 58 1.91 -10.18 -4.51
N LEU A 59 2.79 -10.26 -5.49
CA LEU A 59 3.02 -11.47 -6.29
C LEU A 59 3.24 -12.66 -5.33
N PRO A 60 2.65 -13.85 -5.59
CA PRO A 60 2.90 -15.01 -4.76
C PRO A 60 4.40 -15.32 -4.78
N VAL A 61 4.99 -15.40 -3.58
CA VAL A 61 6.28 -16.04 -3.36
C VAL A 61 6.20 -17.43 -3.99
N VAL A 62 7.03 -17.67 -5.00
CA VAL A 62 7.20 -18.99 -5.59
C VAL A 62 7.76 -19.93 -4.52
N GLY A 63 6.88 -20.80 -4.01
CA GLY A 63 7.20 -22.14 -3.53
C GLY A 63 8.04 -22.25 -2.26
N GLN A 64 7.40 -22.15 -1.09
CA GLN A 64 7.84 -22.90 0.07
C GLN A 64 7.46 -24.37 -0.15
N ARG A 65 8.40 -25.16 -0.68
CA ARG A 65 8.25 -26.60 -0.84
C ARG A 65 8.40 -27.27 0.52
N ASP A 66 7.34 -27.93 0.96
CA ASP A 66 7.39 -28.90 2.05
C ASP A 66 8.36 -30.06 1.68
N GLY A 67 9.33 -30.27 2.58
CA GLY A 67 10.10 -31.49 2.83
C GLY A 67 10.61 -32.35 1.66
N LEU A 68 11.93 -32.31 1.39
CA LEU A 68 12.73 -33.52 1.14
C LEU A 68 14.25 -33.26 1.26
N GLN A 69 14.87 -33.96 2.23
CA GLN A 69 16.27 -34.42 2.41
C GLN A 69 17.47 -33.63 1.80
N PRO A 70 18.56 -33.41 2.56
CA PRO A 70 19.75 -32.73 2.06
C PRO A 70 20.69 -33.70 1.32
N GLY A 71 21.02 -33.39 0.06
CA GLY A 71 22.15 -34.06 -0.58
C GLY A 71 22.26 -34.00 -2.09
N VAL A 72 22.30 -32.83 -2.71
CA VAL A 72 23.04 -32.63 -3.99
C VAL A 72 23.57 -31.20 -4.01
N ARG A 73 24.89 -31.03 -4.09
CA ARG A 73 25.54 -29.72 -4.27
C ARG A 73 25.28 -29.25 -5.70
N ALA A 74 24.75 -28.04 -5.86
CA ALA A 74 24.72 -27.36 -7.15
C ALA A 74 25.92 -26.41 -7.24
N ASP A 75 26.85 -26.74 -8.15
CA ASP A 75 27.94 -25.88 -8.58
C ASP A 75 27.40 -24.53 -9.06
N THR A 76 28.10 -23.47 -8.67
CA THR A 76 27.80 -22.09 -9.06
C THR A 76 28.23 -21.87 -10.51
N ALA A 77 27.27 -21.79 -11.44
CA ALA A 77 27.51 -21.22 -12.76
C ALA A 77 27.15 -19.72 -12.73
N VAL A 78 28.18 -18.88 -12.72
CA VAL A 78 28.08 -17.44 -12.95
C VAL A 78 27.70 -17.20 -14.41
N ALA A 79 26.55 -16.58 -14.66
CA ALA A 79 26.21 -16.01 -15.96
C ALA A 79 26.21 -14.48 -15.84
N ARG A 80 27.29 -13.85 -16.32
CA ARG A 80 27.33 -12.44 -16.72
C ARG A 80 26.62 -12.27 -18.07
N THR A 81 25.90 -11.18 -18.28
CA THR A 81 25.74 -10.47 -19.57
C THR A 81 25.32 -9.04 -19.21
N VAL A 82 26.23 -8.05 -19.35
CA VAL A 82 26.27 -7.00 -20.42
C VAL A 82 24.93 -6.30 -20.60
#